data_AF-A0AAV3NM84-F1
#
_entry.id   AF-A0AAV3NM84-F1
#
_cell.length_a   1.000
_cell.length_b   1.000
_cell.length_c   1.000
_cell.angle_alpha   90.00
_cell.angle_beta   90.00
_cell.angle_gamma   90.00
#
_symmetry.space_group_name_H-M   'P 1'
#
loop_
_entity.id
_entity.type
_entity.pdbx_description
1 polymer ?
#
loop_
_entity_poly.entity_id
_entity_poly.type
_entity_poly.pdbx_seq_one_letter_code
_entity_poly.pdbx_strand_id
1 'polypeptide(L)'
;MLGFLKLGSTAIARAIQIENNNVTNDAENDVGAGSWKRNRVPSGANANELKLSCELVRQFVVEAVQRAATIAEAEGAATVASTHLERILPQLLFDF
;
A
#
# COMPACT_ATOMS: atom_id res chain seq x y z
N MET A 1 32.47 -11.23 -11.30
CA MET A 1 31.13 -11.65 -10.81
C MET A 1 30.74 -11.01 -9.46
N LEU A 2 31.24 -9.81 -9.10
CA LEU A 2 30.98 -9.18 -7.78
C LEU A 2 30.39 -7.75 -7.85
N GLY A 3 29.81 -7.37 -9.00
CA GLY A 3 29.29 -6.00 -9.22
C GLY A 3 27.79 -5.82 -8.91
N PHE A 4 26.99 -6.88 -9.03
CA PHE A 4 25.52 -6.78 -8.91
C PHE A 4 25.01 -6.81 -7.46
N LEU A 5 25.77 -7.41 -6.53
CA LEU A 5 25.39 -7.48 -5.11
C LEU A 5 25.54 -6.13 -4.39
N LYS A 6 26.41 -5.22 -4.88
CA LYS A 6 26.67 -3.92 -4.23
C LYS A 6 25.57 -2.90 -4.50
N LEU A 7 24.84 -3.01 -5.64
CA LEU A 7 23.73 -2.10 -5.97
C LEU A 7 22.49 -2.33 -5.06
N GLY A 8 22.25 -3.57 -4.63
CA GLY A 8 21.10 -3.92 -3.77
C GLY A 8 21.20 -3.31 -2.37
N SER A 9 22.37 -3.37 -1.73
CA SER A 9 22.57 -2.78 -0.40
C SER A 9 22.46 -1.27 -0.37
N THR A 10 22.85 -0.58 -1.45
CA THR A 10 22.76 0.90 -1.52
C THR A 10 21.33 1.40 -1.73
N ALA A 11 20.49 0.66 -2.45
CA ALA A 11 19.09 1.04 -2.67
C ALA A 11 18.26 0.90 -1.38
N ILE A 12 18.48 -0.17 -0.62
CA ILE A 12 17.83 -0.39 0.68
C ILE A 12 18.33 0.62 1.71
N ALA A 13 19.64 0.90 1.76
CA ALA A 13 20.19 1.94 2.64
C ALA A 13 19.61 3.33 2.32
N ARG A 14 19.38 3.65 1.03
CA ARG A 14 18.76 4.92 0.62
C ARG A 14 17.28 4.99 1.01
N ALA A 15 16.53 3.89 0.94
CA ALA A 15 15.13 3.84 1.37
C ALA A 15 15.00 4.04 2.89
N ILE A 16 15.88 3.43 3.68
CA ILE A 16 15.94 3.58 5.16
C ILE A 16 16.34 5.02 5.54
N GLN A 17 17.23 5.66 4.77
CA GLN A 17 17.63 7.06 5.03
C GLN A 17 16.48 8.06 4.79
N ILE A 18 15.60 7.79 3.83
CA ILE A 18 14.44 8.65 3.53
C ILE A 18 13.43 8.63 4.69
N GLU A 19 13.28 7.48 5.38
CA GLU A 19 12.39 7.33 6.54
C GLU A 19 12.84 8.21 7.73
N ASN A 20 14.14 8.32 7.99
CA ASN A 20 14.67 9.06 9.14
C ASN A 20 14.63 10.60 8.98
N ASN A 21 14.51 11.12 7.76
CA ASN A 21 14.59 12.57 7.50
C ASN A 21 13.21 13.27 7.47
N ASN A 22 12.11 12.52 7.67
CA ASN A 22 10.74 13.07 7.62
C ASN A 22 10.14 13.34 9.00
N VAL A 23 10.91 13.17 10.09
CA VAL A 23 10.39 13.25 11.47
C VAL A 23 10.56 14.65 12.12
N THR A 24 11.10 15.65 11.41
CA THR A 24 11.43 16.96 12.04
C THR A 24 10.97 18.21 11.28
N ASN A 25 9.89 18.14 10.50
CA ASN A 25 9.30 19.34 9.89
C ASN A 25 7.95 19.72 10.54
N ASP A 26 7.97 19.91 11.86
CA ASP A 26 6.98 20.70 12.58
C ASP A 26 7.56 22.12 12.75
N ALA A 27 7.24 23.03 11.82
CA ALA A 27 7.43 24.46 12.01
C ALA A 27 6.49 25.29 11.11
N GLU A 28 5.50 25.85 11.79
CA GLU A 28 4.66 27.02 11.50
C GLU A 28 5.19 28.04 10.47
N ASN A 29 4.36 28.44 9.49
CA ASN A 29 4.13 29.86 9.12
C ASN A 29 3.06 30.02 8.02
N ASP A 30 1.97 30.76 8.29
CA ASP A 30 1.78 32.14 7.79
C ASP A 30 0.31 32.61 7.91
N VAL A 31 0.20 33.88 8.28
CA VAL A 31 -0.98 34.66 8.64
C VAL A 31 -1.51 35.37 7.39
N GLY A 32 -2.78 35.19 7.02
CA GLY A 32 -3.33 35.99 5.91
C GLY A 32 -4.79 35.74 5.53
N ALA A 33 -5.66 36.61 6.04
CA ALA A 33 -6.90 37.13 5.42
C ALA A 33 -7.92 36.16 4.79
N GLY A 34 -9.12 36.13 5.40
CA GLY A 34 -10.37 35.73 4.74
C GLY A 34 -11.06 34.53 5.37
N SER A 35 -11.87 34.77 6.40
CA SER A 35 -12.72 33.74 7.02
C SER A 35 -13.85 33.30 6.06
N TRP A 36 -13.54 32.35 5.18
CA TRP A 36 -14.51 31.30 4.84
C TRP A 36 -13.99 30.04 5.51
N LYS A 37 -14.55 29.70 6.67
CA LYS A 37 -14.30 28.42 7.34
C LYS A 37 -14.88 27.31 6.46
N ARG A 38 -14.19 26.96 5.38
CA ARG A 38 -14.34 25.66 4.76
C ARG A 38 -13.87 24.71 5.84
N ASN A 39 -14.80 23.98 6.45
CA ASN A 39 -14.50 22.79 7.23
C ASN A 39 -13.79 21.80 6.31
N ARG A 40 -12.51 22.03 5.99
CA ARG A 40 -11.64 20.99 5.48
C ARG A 40 -11.47 20.06 6.68
N VAL A 41 -12.23 18.97 6.67
CA VAL A 41 -11.87 17.80 7.47
C VAL A 41 -10.38 17.56 7.17
N PRO A 42 -9.50 17.49 8.18
CA PRO A 42 -8.09 17.20 7.94
C PRO A 42 -8.00 15.90 7.18
N SER A 43 -7.72 15.97 5.87
CA SER A 43 -7.59 14.81 4.98
C SER A 43 -6.19 14.19 5.13
N GLY A 44 -5.66 14.19 6.35
CA GLY A 44 -4.36 13.64 6.67
C GLY A 44 -4.57 12.38 7.49
N ALA A 45 -4.08 11.25 6.99
CA ALA A 45 -3.93 10.05 7.80
C ALA A 45 -2.67 10.21 8.66
N ASN A 46 -2.74 9.91 9.96
CA ASN A 46 -1.53 9.84 10.78
C ASN A 46 -0.68 8.61 10.40
N ALA A 47 0.57 8.54 10.89
CA ALA A 47 1.49 7.46 10.54
C ALA A 47 0.94 6.05 10.85
N ASN A 48 0.13 5.90 11.90
CA ASN A 48 -0.48 4.62 12.28
C ASN A 48 -1.63 4.24 11.34
N GLU A 49 -2.49 5.20 10.98
CA GLU A 49 -3.56 5.00 10.00
C GLU A 49 -2.98 4.66 8.63
N LEU A 50 -1.89 5.33 8.23
CA LEU A 50 -1.16 5.00 7.01
C LEU A 50 -0.61 3.57 7.06
N LYS A 51 0.05 3.19 8.16
CA LYS A 51 0.57 1.82 8.33
C LYS A 51 -0.55 0.78 8.26
N LEU A 52 -1.66 1.03 8.93
CA LEU A 52 -2.83 0.15 8.92
C LEU A 52 -3.43 0.04 7.51
N SER A 53 -3.50 1.14 6.76
CA SER A 53 -3.96 1.14 5.37
C SER A 53 -3.02 0.31 4.47
N CYS A 54 -1.70 0.34 4.72
CA CYS A 54 -0.76 -0.53 4.02
C CYS A 54 -0.98 -2.01 4.35
N GLU A 55 -1.28 -2.35 5.61
CA GLU A 55 -1.64 -3.73 5.97
C GLU A 55 -2.94 -4.18 5.29
N LEU A 56 -3.95 -3.30 5.25
CA LEU A 56 -5.22 -3.58 4.58
C LEU A 56 -5.00 -3.90 3.09
N VAL A 57 -4.22 -3.08 2.38
CA VAL A 57 -3.91 -3.32 0.97
C VAL A 57 -3.11 -4.62 0.77
N ARG A 58 -2.16 -4.93 1.65
CA ARG A 58 -1.45 -6.22 1.58
C ARG A 58 -2.40 -7.39 1.77
N GLN A 59 -3.27 -7.33 2.77
CA GLN A 59 -4.23 -8.41 3.04
C GLN A 59 -5.22 -8.57 1.89
N PHE A 60 -5.72 -7.47 1.32
CA PHE A 60 -6.58 -7.49 0.13
C PHE A 60 -5.94 -8.25 -1.03
N VAL A 61 -4.66 -7.97 -1.33
CA VAL A 61 -3.94 -8.66 -2.42
C VAL A 61 -3.71 -10.13 -2.10
N VAL A 62 -3.33 -10.47 -0.87
CA VAL A 62 -3.13 -11.86 -0.45
C VAL A 62 -4.42 -12.66 -0.56
N GLU A 63 -5.54 -12.11 -0.09
CA GLU A 63 -6.87 -12.74 -0.19
C GLU A 63 -7.28 -12.97 -1.64
N ALA A 64 -7.09 -11.97 -2.52
CA ALA A 64 -7.39 -12.08 -3.94
C ALA A 64 -6.61 -13.23 -4.60
N VAL A 65 -5.30 -13.30 -4.36
CA VAL A 65 -4.41 -14.32 -4.94
C VAL A 65 -4.75 -15.70 -4.41
N GLN A 66 -4.94 -15.84 -3.09
CA GLN A 66 -5.21 -17.14 -2.48
C GLN A 66 -6.54 -17.72 -2.95
N ARG A 67 -7.60 -16.91 -3.03
CA ARG A 67 -8.91 -17.37 -3.54
C ARG A 67 -8.86 -17.72 -5.02
N ALA A 68 -8.17 -16.93 -5.84
CA ALA A 68 -7.99 -17.23 -7.25
C ALA A 68 -7.13 -18.49 -7.47
N ALA A 69 -6.13 -18.73 -6.63
CA ALA A 69 -5.33 -19.97 -6.63
C ALA A 69 -6.18 -21.18 -6.28
N THR A 70 -7.05 -21.10 -5.27
CA THR A 70 -7.99 -22.17 -4.91
C THR A 70 -8.89 -22.57 -6.09
N ILE A 71 -9.39 -21.58 -6.86
CA ILE A 71 -10.15 -21.87 -8.09
C ILE A 71 -9.28 -22.56 -9.14
N ALA A 72 -8.07 -22.04 -9.37
CA ALA A 72 -7.14 -22.62 -10.35
C ALA A 72 -6.81 -24.09 -10.03
N GLU A 73 -6.54 -24.39 -8.76
CA GLU A 73 -6.26 -25.74 -8.25
C GLU A 73 -7.46 -26.67 -8.43
N ALA A 74 -8.67 -26.20 -8.12
CA ALA A 74 -9.90 -26.97 -8.33
C ALA A 74 -10.16 -27.29 -9.81
N GLU A 75 -9.66 -26.46 -10.72
CA GLU A 75 -9.75 -26.65 -12.17
C GLU A 75 -8.55 -27.43 -12.75
N GLY A 76 -7.57 -27.80 -11.92
CA GLY A 76 -6.34 -28.47 -12.35
C GLY A 76 -5.41 -27.57 -13.18
N ALA A 77 -5.57 -26.25 -13.10
CA ALA A 77 -4.73 -25.29 -13.81
C ALA A 77 -3.38 -25.11 -13.10
N ALA A 78 -2.28 -25.15 -13.87
CA ALA A 78 -0.94 -24.95 -13.34
C ALA A 78 -0.62 -23.48 -12.98
N THR A 79 -1.42 -22.53 -13.44
CA THR A 79 -1.23 -21.09 -13.25
C THR A 79 -2.55 -20.39 -13.00
N VAL A 80 -2.52 -19.31 -12.22
CA VAL A 80 -3.67 -18.43 -12.03
C VAL A 80 -3.88 -17.57 -13.27
N ALA A 81 -5.04 -17.73 -13.95
CA ALA A 81 -5.47 -16.90 -15.06
C ALA A 81 -6.38 -15.75 -14.57
N SER A 82 -6.58 -14.73 -15.42
CA SER A 82 -7.47 -13.60 -15.10
C SER A 82 -8.90 -14.03 -14.79
N THR A 83 -9.37 -15.09 -15.47
CA THR A 83 -10.70 -15.67 -15.29
C THR A 83 -10.95 -16.17 -13.87
N HIS A 84 -9.92 -16.68 -13.17
CA HIS A 84 -10.06 -17.11 -11.77
C HIS A 84 -10.30 -15.91 -10.85
N LEU A 85 -9.61 -14.78 -11.12
CA LEU A 85 -9.80 -13.53 -10.38
C LEU A 85 -11.19 -12.94 -10.64
N GLU A 86 -11.63 -12.92 -11.89
CA GLU A 86 -12.97 -12.42 -12.27
C GLU A 86 -14.10 -13.16 -11.54
N ARG A 87 -13.94 -14.46 -11.28
CA ARG A 87 -14.93 -15.26 -10.54
C ARG A 87 -15.00 -14.92 -9.05
N ILE A 88 -13.88 -14.60 -8.40
CA ILE A 88 -13.86 -14.27 -6.97
C ILE A 88 -14.10 -12.79 -6.69
N LEU A 89 -13.98 -11.93 -7.71
CA LEU A 89 -14.06 -10.48 -7.57
C LEU A 89 -15.33 -9.98 -6.89
N PRO A 90 -16.55 -10.48 -7.20
CA PRO A 90 -17.76 -10.00 -6.53
C PRO A 90 -17.75 -10.25 -5.01
N GLN A 91 -17.24 -11.42 -4.59
CA GLN A 91 -17.16 -11.77 -3.17
C GLN A 91 -16.01 -11.03 -2.49
N LEU A 92 -14.86 -10.92 -3.17
CA LEU A 92 -13.71 -10.17 -2.66
C LEU A 92 -14.07 -8.70 -2.38
N LEU A 93 -14.84 -8.06 -3.26
CA LEU A 93 -15.31 -6.69 -3.07
C LEU A 93 -16.45 -6.55 -2.05
N PHE A 94 -17.08 -7.66 -1.65
CA PHE A 94 -18.10 -7.64 -0.60
C PHE A 94 -17.48 -7.79 0.80
N ASP A 95 -16.34 -8.47 0.89
CA ASP A 95 -15.63 -8.70 2.15
C ASP A 95 -14.81 -7.48 2.62
N PHE A 96 -14.54 -6.52 1.74
CA PHE A 96 -13.75 -5.30 1.98
C PHE A 96 -14.57 -4.04 1.67
#